data_AF-A0A8C9HFP6-F1
#
_entry.id   AF-A0A8C9HFP6-F1
#
_cell.length_a   1.000
_cell.length_b   1.000
_cell.length_c   1.000
_cell.angle_alpha   90.00
_cell.angle_beta   90.00
_cell.angle_gamma   90.00
#
_symmetry.space_group_name_H-M   'P 1'
#
loop_
_entity.id
_entity.type
_entity.pdbx_description
1 polymer ?
#
loop_
_entity_poly.entity_id
_entity_poly.type
_entity_poly.pdbx_seq_one_letter_code
_entity_poly.pdbx_strand_id
1 'polypeptide(L)'
;MAFSELLDLVGGLGRFQVLQTVALMVSIMWLSTQSMLENFSAAVPSHRCWAPLLDNSTAQAGIPGGLTPEALLAVSIPPGPSQGPHQCRRFRQPQWQILDPNATATNWSEADTEPCVDGWVYDRSIFTSTIVAKWNLVCDSHALKPMAQSIYLAGILVGAAACGPASDRWLAESARWLLTTGRLDRGLHELWRVAAINGKGAVRDTLTPEVLLSAMREELSMDQAPASLGTLLRTPGLRFRICISMLCWFAFGFTFFGLALDLQALGNNIFLLQMFIGVVDIPAKMGALLLLSRLGRRPTQAASLLLAGLCILANTLVPHEMGALRSALAVLGLGGVGAAFTCITIYSSELFPTVLRMTAVGLGQMAARGGAILGPLVRLLGVHGPWLPLLVYGTVPVLSGLAALLLPETQSLPLPDTIQDVHNQAVKKATHGTLENSVLKSTQF
;
A
#
# COMPACT_ATOMS: atom_id res chain seq x y z
N MET A 1 -41.38 10.74 6.96
CA MET A 1 -40.40 10.10 7.85
C MET A 1 -39.12 9.93 7.08
N ALA A 2 -37.96 10.25 7.65
CA ALA A 2 -36.68 10.00 6.97
C ALA A 2 -36.20 8.55 7.24
N PHE A 3 -35.36 7.97 6.38
CA PHE A 3 -34.79 6.64 6.61
C PHE A 3 -34.05 6.52 7.96
N SER A 4 -33.50 7.61 8.48
CA SER A 4 -32.91 7.67 9.82
C SER A 4 -33.91 7.37 10.94
N GLU A 5 -35.15 7.84 10.83
CA GLU A 5 -36.20 7.60 11.83
C GLU A 5 -36.62 6.12 11.86
N LEU A 6 -36.61 5.45 10.70
CA LEU A 6 -36.81 3.99 10.61
C LEU A 6 -35.70 3.21 11.34
N LEU A 7 -34.45 3.67 11.26
CA LEU A 7 -33.33 3.04 11.97
C LEU A 7 -33.45 3.22 13.49
N ASP A 8 -33.94 4.36 13.96
CA ASP A 8 -34.17 4.60 15.39
C ASP A 8 -35.27 3.66 15.94
N LEU A 9 -36.34 3.46 15.17
CA LEU A 9 -37.38 2.45 15.44
C LEU A 9 -36.78 1.05 15.60
N VAL A 10 -35.91 0.62 14.68
CA VAL A 10 -35.25 -0.71 14.70
C VAL A 10 -34.13 -0.82 15.75
N GLY A 11 -33.67 0.33 16.28
CA GLY A 11 -32.62 0.43 17.30
C GLY A 11 -31.25 0.74 16.70
N GLY A 12 -30.94 2.04 16.55
CA GLY A 12 -29.61 2.52 16.19
C GLY A 12 -28.56 2.08 17.22
N LEU A 13 -27.39 1.62 16.75
CA LEU A 13 -26.29 1.06 17.56
C LEU A 13 -26.66 -0.20 18.36
N GLY A 14 -27.67 -0.94 17.93
CA GLY A 14 -28.08 -2.20 18.55
C GLY A 14 -27.09 -3.36 18.37
N ARG A 15 -27.41 -4.51 18.99
CA ARG A 15 -26.56 -5.73 19.00
C ARG A 15 -26.17 -6.20 17.61
N PHE A 16 -27.04 -6.05 16.61
CA PHE A 16 -26.74 -6.40 15.23
C PHE A 16 -25.55 -5.62 14.67
N GLN A 17 -25.53 -4.29 14.87
CA GLN A 17 -24.46 -3.42 14.37
C GLN A 17 -23.14 -3.70 15.08
N VAL A 18 -23.17 -3.97 16.39
CA VAL A 18 -21.99 -4.38 17.16
C VAL A 18 -21.43 -5.70 16.63
N LEU A 19 -22.28 -6.72 16.45
CA LEU A 19 -21.87 -8.02 15.93
C LEU A 19 -21.24 -7.90 14.53
N GLN A 20 -21.87 -7.13 13.64
CA GLN A 20 -21.35 -6.89 12.29
C GLN A 20 -20.03 -6.13 12.32
N THR A 21 -19.89 -5.11 13.18
CA THR A 21 -18.65 -4.35 13.34
C THR A 21 -17.53 -5.24 13.85
N VAL A 22 -17.78 -6.07 14.86
CA VAL A 22 -16.80 -7.03 15.40
C VAL A 22 -16.37 -8.03 14.33
N ALA A 23 -17.32 -8.61 13.58
CA ALA A 23 -17.03 -9.55 12.50
C ALA A 23 -16.15 -8.92 11.40
N LEU A 24 -16.43 -7.67 11.03
CA LEU A 24 -15.62 -6.92 10.07
C LEU A 24 -14.22 -6.63 10.60
N MET A 25 -14.11 -6.20 11.86
CA MET A 25 -12.82 -5.91 12.49
C MET A 25 -11.92 -7.15 12.58
N VAL A 26 -12.48 -8.29 12.96
CA VAL A 26 -11.75 -9.57 13.00
C VAL A 26 -11.24 -9.94 11.60
N SER A 27 -12.09 -9.80 10.57
CA SER A 27 -11.73 -10.10 9.19
C SER A 27 -10.61 -9.18 8.66
N ILE A 28 -10.69 -7.88 8.95
CA ILE A 28 -9.67 -6.88 8.55
C ILE A 28 -8.35 -7.14 9.27
N MET A 29 -8.39 -7.47 10.57
CA MET A 29 -7.20 -7.77 11.36
C MET A 29 -6.48 -9.01 10.83
N TRP A 30 -7.24 -10.05 10.46
CA TRP A 30 -6.67 -11.26 9.84
C TRP A 30 -5.97 -10.94 8.52
N LEU A 31 -6.62 -10.22 7.61
CA LEU A 31 -6.06 -9.85 6.31
C LEU A 31 -4.77 -9.01 6.45
N SER A 32 -4.78 -8.06 7.39
CA SER A 32 -3.62 -7.20 7.65
C SER A 32 -2.43 -7.99 8.19
N THR A 33 -2.69 -8.96 9.09
CA THR A 33 -1.66 -9.84 9.65
C THR A 33 -1.03 -10.72 8.57
N GLN A 34 -1.84 -11.29 7.68
CA GLN A 34 -1.36 -12.10 6.56
C GLN A 34 -0.44 -11.29 5.62
N SER A 35 -0.81 -10.04 5.32
CA SER A 35 -0.01 -9.17 4.45
C SER A 35 1.36 -8.83 5.04
N MET A 36 1.45 -8.67 6.37
CA MET A 36 2.72 -8.33 7.03
C MET A 36 3.57 -9.57 7.36
N LEU A 37 2.97 -10.76 7.46
CA LEU A 37 3.67 -12.00 7.75
C LEU A 37 4.74 -12.33 6.70
N GLU A 38 4.49 -12.00 5.43
CA GLU A 38 5.45 -12.22 4.33
C GLU A 38 6.80 -11.53 4.56
N ASN A 39 6.84 -10.37 5.23
CA ASN A 39 8.10 -9.68 5.53
C ASN A 39 9.03 -10.52 6.39
N PHE A 40 8.47 -11.32 7.29
CA PHE A 40 9.22 -12.17 8.21
C PHE A 40 9.45 -13.57 7.63
N SER A 41 8.43 -14.16 6.99
CA SER A 41 8.54 -15.52 6.44
C SER A 41 9.41 -15.57 5.18
N ALA A 42 9.46 -14.50 4.38
CA ALA A 42 10.29 -14.39 3.18
C ALA A 42 11.52 -13.48 3.36
N ALA A 43 11.96 -13.24 4.59
CA ALA A 43 13.24 -12.55 4.84
C ALA A 43 14.41 -13.35 4.23
N VAL A 44 15.41 -12.64 3.71
CA VAL A 44 16.62 -13.23 3.10
C VAL A 44 17.71 -13.26 4.18
N PRO A 45 17.93 -14.37 4.90
CA PRO A 45 19.01 -14.43 5.88
C PRO A 45 20.37 -14.21 5.20
N SER A 46 21.36 -13.75 5.97
CA SER A 46 22.75 -13.73 5.54
C SER A 46 23.15 -15.14 5.11
N HIS A 47 23.75 -15.24 3.94
CA HIS A 47 24.09 -16.51 3.32
C HIS A 47 25.43 -16.44 2.62
N ARG A 48 26.03 -17.61 2.46
CA ARG A 48 27.26 -17.84 1.71
C ARG A 48 27.10 -19.09 0.86
N CYS A 49 27.94 -19.23 -0.17
CA CYS A 49 28.05 -20.50 -0.88
C CYS A 49 28.49 -21.61 0.07
N TRP A 50 27.98 -22.82 -0.15
CA TRP A 50 28.54 -24.01 0.48
C TRP A 50 29.95 -24.26 -0.04
N ALA A 51 30.90 -24.43 0.89
CA ALA A 51 32.30 -24.65 0.59
C ALA A 51 32.72 -26.05 1.07
N PRO A 52 33.18 -26.95 0.18
CA PRO A 52 33.54 -28.32 0.57
C PRO A 52 34.56 -28.36 1.71
N LEU A 53 35.58 -27.50 1.68
CA LEU A 53 36.62 -27.44 2.72
C LEU A 53 36.09 -27.03 4.10
N LEU A 54 34.98 -26.29 4.16
CA LEU A 54 34.44 -25.76 5.40
C LEU A 54 33.23 -26.57 5.90
N ASP A 55 32.37 -27.00 4.99
CA ASP A 55 31.04 -27.51 5.32
C ASP A 55 30.91 -29.04 5.09
N ASN A 56 31.93 -29.69 4.49
CA ASN A 56 31.99 -31.15 4.38
C ASN A 56 32.89 -31.77 5.46
N SER A 57 32.28 -32.52 6.39
CA SER A 57 32.99 -33.17 7.50
C SER A 57 34.09 -34.15 7.06
N THR A 58 33.97 -34.76 5.88
CA THR A 58 35.01 -35.64 5.32
C THR A 58 36.19 -34.86 4.73
N ALA A 59 35.95 -33.67 4.16
CA ALA A 59 37.00 -32.83 3.61
C ALA A 59 37.79 -32.11 4.72
N GLN A 60 37.14 -31.76 5.84
CA GLN A 60 37.79 -31.21 7.02
C GLN A 60 38.88 -32.13 7.59
N ALA A 61 38.72 -33.45 7.47
CA ALA A 61 39.69 -34.43 7.94
C ALA A 61 41.00 -34.45 7.13
N GLY A 62 41.01 -33.90 5.91
CA GLY A 62 42.19 -33.82 5.04
C GLY A 62 42.96 -32.48 5.14
N ILE A 63 42.52 -31.56 6.00
CA ILE A 63 43.11 -30.22 6.13
C ILE A 63 44.31 -30.29 7.07
N PRO A 64 45.46 -29.68 6.74
CA PRO A 64 46.58 -29.54 7.67
C PRO A 64 46.11 -28.90 8.98
N GLY A 65 46.32 -29.57 10.11
CA GLY A 65 45.92 -29.05 11.42
C GLY A 65 46.60 -27.71 11.71
N GLY A 66 45.82 -26.63 11.79
CA GLY A 66 46.33 -25.28 12.08
C GLY A 66 45.64 -24.12 11.35
N LEU A 67 44.78 -24.38 10.36
CA LEU A 67 44.05 -23.34 9.64
C LEU A 67 42.74 -22.97 10.34
N THR A 68 42.48 -21.67 10.48
CA THR A 68 41.23 -21.16 11.07
C THR A 68 40.07 -21.22 10.06
N PRO A 69 38.81 -21.33 10.52
CA PRO A 69 37.63 -21.32 9.64
C PRO A 69 37.56 -20.08 8.74
N GLU A 70 38.04 -18.93 9.21
CA GLU A 70 38.07 -17.66 8.48
C GLU A 70 39.07 -17.71 7.33
N ALA A 71 40.24 -18.35 7.53
CA ALA A 71 41.24 -18.55 6.48
C ALA A 71 40.69 -19.44 5.36
N LEU A 72 40.02 -20.53 5.72
CA LEU A 72 39.37 -21.44 4.77
C LEU A 72 38.23 -20.76 4.00
N LEU A 73 37.48 -19.88 4.67
CA LEU A 73 36.43 -19.08 4.04
C LEU A 73 37.01 -18.10 3.01
N ALA A 74 38.08 -17.39 3.37
CA ALA A 74 38.74 -16.42 2.48
C ALA A 74 39.32 -17.07 1.22
N VAL A 75 39.87 -18.29 1.36
CA VAL A 75 40.41 -19.08 0.25
C VAL A 75 39.31 -19.64 -0.66
N SER A 76 38.11 -19.88 -0.13
CA SER A 76 37.00 -20.52 -0.86
C SER A 76 36.03 -19.53 -1.49
N ILE A 77 35.85 -18.36 -0.88
CA ILE A 77 34.85 -17.36 -1.28
C ILE A 77 35.52 -15.99 -1.42
N PRO A 78 35.40 -15.32 -2.59
CA PRO A 78 35.94 -13.99 -2.77
C PRO A 78 35.26 -12.97 -1.84
N PRO A 79 35.92 -11.84 -1.53
CA PRO A 79 35.26 -10.75 -0.83
C PRO A 79 34.16 -10.14 -1.71
N GLY A 80 33.00 -9.90 -1.10
CA GLY A 80 31.87 -9.21 -1.69
C GLY A 80 31.94 -7.69 -1.53
N PRO A 81 30.91 -6.98 -2.02
CA PRO A 81 30.85 -5.52 -1.99
C PRO A 81 30.94 -4.89 -0.58
N SER A 82 30.58 -5.65 0.45
CA SER A 82 30.54 -5.23 1.85
C SER A 82 31.74 -5.71 2.68
N GLN A 83 32.88 -6.02 2.05
CA GLN A 83 34.09 -6.59 2.66
C GLN A 83 33.93 -7.96 3.36
N GLY A 84 32.71 -8.52 3.40
CA GLY A 84 32.42 -9.89 3.83
C GLY A 84 32.49 -10.90 2.66
N PRO A 85 32.18 -12.19 2.88
CA PRO A 85 32.17 -13.18 1.80
C PRO A 85 31.12 -12.86 0.74
N HIS A 86 31.46 -13.06 -0.54
CA HIS A 86 30.53 -12.91 -1.65
C HIS A 86 29.37 -13.91 -1.53
N GLN A 87 28.14 -13.41 -1.65
CA GLN A 87 26.93 -14.19 -1.32
C GLN A 87 26.52 -15.19 -2.42
N CYS A 88 26.87 -14.88 -3.67
CA CYS A 88 26.37 -15.59 -4.86
C CYS A 88 27.44 -16.29 -5.72
N ARG A 89 28.71 -16.19 -5.35
CA ARG A 89 29.83 -16.74 -6.12
C ARG A 89 30.89 -17.26 -5.18
N ARG A 90 31.59 -18.30 -5.62
CA ARG A 90 32.74 -18.90 -4.94
C ARG A 90 33.89 -19.04 -5.93
N PHE A 91 35.09 -19.28 -5.43
CA PHE A 91 36.21 -19.65 -6.30
C PHE A 91 36.00 -21.06 -6.84
N ARG A 92 36.29 -21.26 -8.12
CA ARG A 92 36.23 -22.58 -8.77
C ARG A 92 37.24 -23.56 -8.17
N GLN A 93 38.39 -23.04 -7.76
CA GLN A 93 39.41 -23.76 -7.00
C GLN A 93 39.87 -22.93 -5.80
N PRO A 94 40.18 -23.55 -4.65
CA PRO A 94 40.62 -22.83 -3.46
C PRO A 94 41.89 -22.03 -3.74
N GLN A 95 41.83 -20.71 -3.54
CA GLN A 95 42.95 -19.79 -3.82
C GLN A 95 43.89 -19.67 -2.61
N TRP A 96 44.70 -20.71 -2.36
CA TRP A 96 45.61 -20.75 -1.20
C TRP A 96 46.61 -19.59 -1.15
N GLN A 97 46.92 -19.01 -2.31
CA GLN A 97 47.77 -17.83 -2.46
C GLN A 97 47.27 -16.60 -1.68
N ILE A 98 45.97 -16.54 -1.32
CA ILE A 98 45.39 -15.48 -0.47
C ILE A 98 46.03 -15.45 0.93
N LEU A 99 46.48 -16.61 1.42
CA LEU A 99 47.04 -16.75 2.76
C LEU A 99 48.54 -16.40 2.82
N ASP A 100 49.20 -16.20 1.67
CA ASP A 100 50.61 -15.87 1.63
C ASP A 100 50.83 -14.38 1.95
N PRO A 101 51.49 -14.03 3.07
CA PRO A 101 51.69 -12.63 3.48
C PRO A 101 52.62 -11.85 2.54
N ASN A 102 53.38 -12.55 1.68
CA ASN A 102 54.29 -11.96 0.70
C ASN A 102 53.65 -11.77 -0.70
N ALA A 103 52.43 -12.25 -0.90
CA ALA A 103 51.72 -12.06 -2.16
C ALA A 103 51.03 -10.68 -2.16
N THR A 104 51.34 -9.85 -3.16
CA THR A 104 50.56 -8.64 -3.43
C THR A 104 49.15 -9.06 -3.79
N ALA A 105 48.15 -8.60 -3.00
CA ALA A 105 46.72 -8.88 -3.18
C ALA A 105 46.35 -9.04 -4.66
N THR A 106 46.21 -10.29 -5.10
CA THR A 106 46.04 -10.63 -6.50
C THR A 106 44.69 -10.13 -6.97
N ASN A 107 44.69 -9.40 -8.09
CA ASN A 107 43.49 -9.16 -8.90
C ASN A 107 42.95 -10.53 -9.36
N TRP A 108 42.03 -11.13 -8.60
CA TRP A 108 41.31 -12.32 -9.04
C TRP A 108 40.46 -11.96 -10.25
N SER A 109 40.47 -12.80 -11.28
CA SER A 109 39.63 -12.57 -12.45
C SER A 109 38.23 -13.14 -12.21
N GLU A 110 37.19 -12.57 -12.84
CA GLU A 110 35.85 -13.17 -12.78
C GLU A 110 35.84 -14.62 -13.29
N ALA A 111 36.79 -14.98 -14.16
CA ALA A 111 36.95 -16.34 -14.70
C ALA A 111 37.36 -17.38 -13.64
N ASP A 112 37.91 -16.94 -12.52
CA ASP A 112 38.28 -17.81 -11.39
C ASP A 112 37.09 -18.08 -10.45
N THR A 113 35.93 -17.45 -10.71
CA THR A 113 34.72 -17.58 -9.91
C THR A 113 33.63 -18.36 -10.63
N GLU A 114 32.85 -19.13 -9.87
CA GLU A 114 31.66 -19.84 -10.34
C GLU A 114 30.46 -19.54 -9.43
N PRO A 115 29.21 -19.65 -9.94
CA PRO A 115 28.02 -19.60 -9.09
C PRO A 115 28.03 -20.73 -8.05
N CYS A 116 27.30 -20.56 -6.94
CA CYS A 116 27.21 -21.60 -5.91
C CYS A 116 26.48 -22.85 -6.47
N VAL A 117 27.21 -23.89 -6.88
CA VAL A 117 26.61 -25.13 -7.42
C VAL A 117 26.23 -26.15 -6.35
N ASP A 118 26.96 -26.18 -5.23
CA ASP A 118 26.76 -27.15 -4.14
C ASP A 118 25.76 -26.68 -3.08
N GLY A 119 25.01 -25.60 -3.37
CA GLY A 119 24.03 -25.01 -2.47
C GLY A 119 24.56 -23.88 -1.59
N TRP A 120 23.80 -23.55 -0.54
CA TRP A 120 24.01 -22.39 0.31
C TRP A 120 23.98 -22.74 1.79
N VAL A 121 24.75 -22.00 2.57
CA VAL A 121 24.70 -22.03 4.03
C VAL A 121 24.13 -20.71 4.51
N TYR A 122 23.00 -20.79 5.21
CA TYR A 122 22.28 -19.65 5.78
C TYR A 122 22.59 -19.51 7.27
N ASP A 123 22.75 -18.27 7.73
CA ASP A 123 22.79 -17.96 9.15
C ASP A 123 21.39 -18.13 9.77
N ARG A 124 21.32 -18.91 10.85
CA ARG A 124 20.08 -19.24 11.57
C ARG A 124 19.94 -18.50 12.90
N SER A 125 20.84 -17.56 13.20
CA SER A 125 20.86 -16.78 14.44
C SER A 125 19.58 -15.96 14.66
N ILE A 126 19.08 -15.31 13.61
CA ILE A 126 17.87 -14.47 13.65
C ILE A 126 16.63 -15.25 13.20
N PHE A 127 16.73 -15.98 12.08
CA PHE A 127 15.62 -16.72 11.50
C PHE A 127 15.94 -18.22 11.47
N THR A 128 15.17 -19.03 12.21
CA THR A 128 15.36 -20.49 12.23
C THR A 128 15.14 -21.13 10.84
N SER A 129 14.16 -20.60 10.11
CA SER A 129 13.84 -20.99 8.74
C SER A 129 13.01 -19.90 8.05
N THR A 130 13.35 -19.57 6.82
CA THR A 130 12.53 -18.70 5.94
C THR A 130 12.17 -19.44 4.66
N ILE A 131 11.16 -18.94 3.93
CA ILE A 131 10.77 -19.40 2.59
C ILE A 131 12.00 -19.35 1.67
N VAL A 132 12.76 -18.25 1.72
CA VAL A 132 13.96 -18.08 0.92
C VAL A 132 15.01 -19.15 1.24
N ALA A 133 15.26 -19.43 2.53
CA ALA A 133 16.23 -20.44 2.95
C ALA A 133 15.78 -21.88 2.67
N LYS A 134 14.48 -22.17 2.67
CA LYS A 134 13.95 -23.50 2.37
C LYS A 134 14.01 -23.85 0.89
N TRP A 135 13.70 -22.90 0.02
CA TRP A 135 13.63 -23.11 -1.42
C TRP A 135 14.82 -22.54 -2.20
N ASN A 136 15.86 -22.06 -1.50
CA ASN A 136 17.05 -21.46 -2.10
C ASN A 136 16.74 -20.36 -3.11
N LEU A 137 15.87 -19.42 -2.73
CA LEU A 137 15.42 -18.31 -3.58
C LEU A 137 16.39 -17.13 -3.54
N VAL A 138 17.68 -17.40 -3.72
CA VAL A 138 18.77 -16.41 -3.72
C VAL A 138 19.47 -16.38 -5.09
N CYS A 139 20.22 -15.32 -5.36
CA CYS A 139 21.05 -15.18 -6.57
C CYS A 139 20.24 -15.38 -7.86
N ASP A 140 20.43 -16.44 -8.64
CA ASP A 140 19.70 -16.67 -9.91
C ASP A 140 18.17 -16.69 -9.71
N SER A 141 17.73 -17.16 -8.54
CA SER A 141 16.31 -17.28 -8.16
C SER A 141 15.76 -16.07 -7.41
N HIS A 142 16.54 -14.98 -7.27
CA HIS A 142 16.14 -13.80 -6.48
C HIS A 142 14.84 -13.15 -6.96
N ALA A 143 14.52 -13.28 -8.26
CA ALA A 143 13.32 -12.69 -8.85
C ALA A 143 12.03 -13.39 -8.38
N LEU A 144 12.09 -14.63 -7.92
CA LEU A 144 10.90 -15.40 -7.52
C LEU A 144 10.20 -14.79 -6.31
N LYS A 145 10.94 -14.19 -5.37
CA LYS A 145 10.37 -13.52 -4.19
C LYS A 145 9.46 -12.33 -4.57
N PRO A 146 9.94 -11.28 -5.27
CA PRO A 146 9.07 -10.16 -5.66
C PRO A 146 7.96 -10.58 -6.64
N MET A 147 8.19 -11.60 -7.49
CA MET A 147 7.14 -12.15 -8.34
C MET A 147 6.02 -12.80 -7.50
N ALA A 148 6.37 -13.60 -6.48
CA ALA A 148 5.37 -14.21 -5.58
C ALA A 148 4.52 -13.14 -4.87
N GLN A 149 5.13 -12.05 -4.41
CA GLN A 149 4.42 -10.92 -3.79
C GLN A 149 3.48 -10.22 -4.78
N SER A 150 3.95 -9.98 -6.01
CA SER A 150 3.12 -9.43 -7.09
C SER A 150 1.94 -10.35 -7.43
N ILE A 151 2.16 -11.66 -7.49
CA ILE A 151 1.12 -12.66 -7.76
C ILE A 151 0.10 -12.69 -6.62
N TYR A 152 0.54 -12.63 -5.36
CA TYR A 152 -0.34 -12.54 -4.20
C TYR A 152 -1.25 -11.30 -4.25
N LEU A 153 -0.67 -10.13 -4.53
CA LEU A 153 -1.43 -8.87 -4.65
C LEU A 153 -2.38 -8.87 -5.86
N ALA A 154 -1.99 -9.49 -6.97
CA ALA A 154 -2.87 -9.70 -8.12
C ALA A 154 -4.02 -10.65 -7.78
N GLY A 155 -3.76 -11.71 -7.01
CA GLY A 155 -4.76 -12.63 -6.48
C GLY A 155 -5.80 -11.92 -5.61
N ILE A 156 -5.39 -10.96 -4.78
CA ILE A 156 -6.33 -10.12 -4.00
C ILE A 156 -7.25 -9.31 -4.92
N LEU A 157 -6.72 -8.73 -6.00
CA LEU A 157 -7.52 -7.96 -6.97
C LEU A 157 -8.54 -8.85 -7.71
N VAL A 158 -8.10 -10.01 -8.21
CA VAL A 158 -8.98 -10.99 -8.88
C VAL A 158 -10.01 -11.55 -7.90
N GLY A 159 -9.60 -11.86 -6.68
CA GLY A 159 -10.47 -12.32 -5.60
C GLY A 159 -11.55 -11.29 -5.26
N ALA A 160 -11.19 -10.00 -5.16
CA ALA A 160 -12.17 -8.94 -4.94
C ALA A 160 -13.18 -8.84 -6.09
N ALA A 161 -12.73 -8.95 -7.35
CA ALA A 161 -13.59 -8.91 -8.52
C ALA A 161 -14.54 -10.11 -8.63
N ALA A 162 -14.11 -11.30 -8.20
CA ALA A 162 -14.91 -12.53 -8.25
C ALA A 162 -15.82 -12.70 -7.02
N CYS A 163 -15.26 -12.51 -5.82
CA CYS A 163 -15.99 -12.70 -4.56
C CYS A 163 -16.95 -11.56 -4.26
N GLY A 164 -16.76 -10.35 -4.81
CA GLY A 164 -17.69 -9.22 -4.62
C GLY A 164 -19.11 -9.55 -5.09
N PRO A 165 -19.33 -9.81 -6.38
CA PRO A 165 -20.65 -10.17 -6.90
C PRO A 165 -21.22 -11.47 -6.31
N ALA A 166 -20.34 -12.39 -5.93
CA ALA A 166 -20.73 -13.62 -5.25
C ALA A 166 -21.25 -13.34 -3.83
N SER A 167 -20.60 -12.42 -3.12
CA SER A 167 -21.03 -11.95 -1.80
C SER A 167 -22.36 -11.20 -1.88
N ASP A 168 -22.58 -10.38 -2.91
CA ASP A 168 -23.87 -9.70 -3.14
C ASP A 168 -25.01 -10.70 -3.40
N ARG A 169 -24.71 -11.88 -3.95
CA ARG A 169 -25.69 -12.96 -4.15
C ARG A 169 -26.02 -13.75 -2.89
N TRP A 170 -25.06 -13.93 -1.97
CA TRP A 170 -25.20 -14.83 -0.83
C TRP A 170 -25.39 -14.12 0.51
N LEU A 171 -24.94 -12.87 0.64
CA LEU A 171 -25.14 -12.06 1.85
C LEU A 171 -26.40 -11.21 1.71
N ALA A 172 -27.02 -10.90 2.84
CA ALA A 172 -28.13 -9.96 2.90
C ALA A 172 -27.65 -8.58 2.42
N GLU A 173 -28.22 -8.09 1.33
CA GLU A 173 -27.98 -6.74 0.83
C GLU A 173 -28.48 -5.71 1.85
N SER A 174 -27.89 -4.51 1.82
CA SER A 174 -28.30 -3.46 2.75
C SER A 174 -29.80 -3.15 2.59
N ALA A 175 -30.53 -3.05 3.69
CA ALA A 175 -31.95 -2.72 3.68
C ALA A 175 -32.20 -1.45 2.85
N ARG A 176 -31.36 -0.42 3.00
CA ARG A 176 -31.47 0.82 2.22
C ARG A 176 -31.43 0.57 0.71
N TRP A 177 -30.47 -0.22 0.21
CA TRP A 177 -30.35 -0.49 -1.22
C TRP A 177 -31.53 -1.28 -1.79
N LEU A 178 -32.04 -2.26 -1.04
CA LEU A 178 -33.23 -3.03 -1.42
C LEU A 178 -34.44 -2.11 -1.58
N LEU A 179 -34.57 -1.12 -0.70
CA LEU A 179 -35.67 -0.17 -0.73
C LEU A 179 -35.53 0.85 -1.87
N THR A 180 -34.33 1.39 -2.09
CA THR A 180 -34.09 2.32 -3.21
C THR A 180 -34.22 1.64 -4.58
N THR A 181 -34.00 0.32 -4.66
CA THR A 181 -34.19 -0.47 -5.89
C THR A 181 -35.62 -0.98 -6.08
N GLY A 182 -36.56 -0.61 -5.19
CA GLY A 182 -37.96 -0.98 -5.28
C GLY A 182 -38.30 -2.39 -4.80
N ARG A 183 -37.35 -3.14 -4.22
CA ARG A 183 -37.58 -4.47 -3.62
C ARG A 183 -38.01 -4.33 -2.16
N LEU A 184 -39.20 -3.76 -1.96
CA LEU A 184 -39.74 -3.41 -0.64
C LEU A 184 -39.86 -4.62 0.29
N ASP A 185 -40.38 -5.75 -0.20
CA ASP A 185 -40.61 -6.95 0.64
C ASP A 185 -39.33 -7.53 1.22
N ARG A 186 -38.25 -7.57 0.42
CA ARG A 186 -36.94 -8.05 0.88
C ARG A 186 -36.31 -7.07 1.86
N GLY A 187 -36.39 -5.76 1.58
CA GLY A 187 -35.86 -4.73 2.49
C GLY A 187 -36.56 -4.75 3.84
N LEU A 188 -37.87 -4.97 3.85
CA LEU A 188 -38.69 -5.08 5.05
C LEU A 188 -38.39 -6.37 5.84
N HIS A 189 -38.16 -7.49 5.15
CA HIS A 189 -37.70 -8.73 5.80
C HIS A 189 -36.35 -8.56 6.52
N GLU A 190 -35.39 -7.89 5.90
CA GLU A 190 -34.09 -7.61 6.54
C GLU A 190 -34.24 -6.64 7.72
N LEU A 191 -35.09 -5.62 7.63
CA LEU A 191 -35.38 -4.73 8.77
C LEU A 191 -36.01 -5.48 9.95
N TRP A 192 -36.91 -6.42 9.70
CA TRP A 192 -37.47 -7.30 10.73
C TRP A 192 -36.40 -8.19 11.36
N ARG A 193 -35.50 -8.74 10.55
CA ARG A 193 -34.38 -9.54 11.06
C ARG A 193 -33.49 -8.73 11.99
N VAL A 194 -33.15 -7.49 11.62
CA VAL A 194 -32.37 -6.58 12.47
C VAL A 194 -33.15 -6.22 13.74
N ALA A 195 -34.44 -5.92 13.64
CA ALA A 195 -35.29 -5.62 14.79
C ALA A 195 -35.39 -6.79 15.77
N ALA A 196 -35.48 -8.03 15.27
CA ALA A 196 -35.48 -9.24 16.09
C ALA A 196 -34.16 -9.42 16.84
N ILE A 197 -33.01 -9.24 16.18
CA ILE A 197 -31.68 -9.34 16.79
C ILE A 197 -31.45 -8.25 17.84
N ASN A 198 -32.01 -7.06 17.62
CA ASN A 198 -31.99 -5.95 18.57
C ASN A 198 -33.00 -6.09 19.71
N GLY A 199 -33.84 -7.13 19.72
CA GLY A 199 -34.86 -7.34 20.76
C GLY A 199 -36.10 -6.43 20.63
N LYS A 200 -36.27 -5.75 19.49
CA LYS A 200 -37.41 -4.87 19.21
C LYS A 200 -38.48 -5.56 18.34
N GLY A 201 -38.95 -6.73 18.78
CA GLY A 201 -39.94 -7.51 18.04
C GLY A 201 -41.28 -6.80 17.81
N ALA A 202 -41.68 -5.90 18.71
CA ALA A 202 -42.93 -5.13 18.62
C ALA A 202 -42.98 -4.15 17.44
N VAL A 203 -41.83 -3.80 16.86
CA VAL A 203 -41.71 -2.89 15.71
C VAL A 203 -42.19 -3.57 14.41
N ARG A 204 -42.34 -4.90 14.41
CA ARG A 204 -42.81 -5.67 13.25
C ARG A 204 -44.21 -5.26 12.80
N ASP A 205 -45.10 -4.95 13.74
CA ASP A 205 -46.49 -4.58 13.45
C ASP A 205 -46.62 -3.13 12.99
N THR A 206 -45.61 -2.29 13.27
CA THR A 206 -45.56 -0.87 12.87
C THR A 206 -44.88 -0.69 11.50
N LEU A 207 -43.98 -1.59 11.11
CA LEU A 207 -43.30 -1.56 9.82
C LEU A 207 -44.16 -2.23 8.74
N THR A 208 -44.98 -1.42 8.05
CA THR A 208 -45.70 -1.83 6.83
C THR A 208 -45.00 -1.32 5.57
N PRO A 209 -45.21 -1.96 4.40
CA PRO A 209 -44.64 -1.50 3.13
C PRO A 209 -45.03 -0.04 2.81
N GLU A 210 -46.20 0.42 3.26
CA GLU A 210 -46.70 1.80 3.08
C GLU A 210 -45.87 2.82 3.88
N VAL A 211 -45.55 2.51 5.14
CA VAL A 211 -44.68 3.34 5.99
C VAL A 211 -43.29 3.43 5.36
N LEU A 212 -42.79 2.32 4.82
CA LEU A 212 -41.50 2.25 4.13
C LEU A 212 -41.46 3.10 2.85
N LEU A 213 -42.50 2.99 2.03
CA LEU A 213 -42.62 3.71 0.76
C LEU A 213 -42.79 5.21 1.00
N SER A 214 -43.56 5.60 2.04
CA SER A 214 -43.66 7.01 2.45
C SER A 214 -42.34 7.56 2.99
N ALA A 215 -41.56 6.75 3.70
CA ALA A 215 -40.26 7.16 4.22
C ALA A 215 -39.17 7.27 3.14
N MET A 216 -39.30 6.49 2.07
CA MET A 216 -38.35 6.47 0.96
C MET A 216 -38.78 7.36 -0.21
N ARG A 217 -39.98 7.96 -0.18
CA ARG A 217 -40.55 8.76 -1.29
C ARG A 217 -39.68 9.97 -1.66
N GLU A 218 -39.05 10.63 -0.68
CA GLU A 218 -38.11 11.73 -0.94
C GLU A 218 -36.81 11.22 -1.60
N GLU A 219 -36.28 10.07 -1.18
CA GLU A 219 -35.08 9.47 -1.79
C GLU A 219 -35.37 8.85 -3.17
N LEU A 220 -36.57 8.32 -3.41
CA LEU A 220 -37.03 7.74 -4.69
C LEU A 220 -37.36 8.81 -5.74
N SER A 221 -37.77 10.01 -5.32
CA SER A 221 -38.07 11.12 -6.22
C SER A 221 -36.82 11.90 -6.66
N MET A 222 -35.70 11.72 -5.93
CA MET A 222 -34.37 12.01 -6.43
C MET A 222 -33.97 10.94 -7.47
N ASP A 223 -34.63 10.95 -8.62
CA ASP A 223 -34.39 10.03 -9.74
C ASP A 223 -32.96 10.25 -10.29
N GLN A 224 -31.97 9.64 -9.64
CA GLN A 224 -30.60 9.63 -10.12
C GLN A 224 -30.48 8.50 -11.13
N ALA A 225 -30.62 8.83 -12.41
CA ALA A 225 -30.26 7.93 -13.51
C ALA A 225 -28.89 7.28 -13.19
N PRO A 226 -28.75 5.95 -13.35
CA PRO A 226 -27.52 5.25 -12.99
C PRO A 226 -26.36 5.85 -13.79
N ALA A 227 -25.56 6.66 -13.10
CA ALA A 227 -24.48 7.38 -13.75
C ALA A 227 -23.41 6.35 -14.16
N SER A 228 -23.39 6.04 -15.46
CA SER A 228 -22.47 5.08 -16.05
C SER A 228 -21.02 5.56 -15.93
N LEU A 229 -20.09 4.61 -15.82
CA LEU A 229 -18.64 4.83 -15.83
C LEU A 229 -18.20 5.63 -17.07
N GLY A 230 -18.93 5.48 -18.19
CA GLY A 230 -18.72 6.28 -19.40
C GLY A 230 -18.99 7.78 -19.22
N THR A 231 -19.94 8.16 -18.37
CA THR A 231 -20.28 9.57 -18.09
C THR A 231 -19.15 10.27 -17.32
N LEU A 232 -18.45 9.54 -16.44
CA LEU A 232 -17.30 10.03 -15.69
C LEU A 232 -16.11 10.35 -16.63
N LEU A 233 -15.85 9.47 -17.61
CA LEU A 233 -14.74 9.61 -18.55
C LEU A 233 -15.02 10.60 -19.69
N ARG A 234 -16.29 10.74 -20.10
CA ARG A 234 -16.68 11.62 -21.21
C ARG A 234 -16.71 13.10 -20.82
N THR A 235 -16.97 13.41 -19.56
CA THR A 235 -17.09 14.80 -19.08
C THR A 235 -15.69 15.41 -18.83
N PRO A 236 -15.29 16.48 -19.52
CA PRO A 236 -13.89 16.92 -19.57
C PRO A 236 -13.31 17.46 -18.26
N GLY A 237 -14.15 18.00 -17.36
CA GLY A 237 -13.71 18.42 -16.02
C GLY A 237 -13.61 17.25 -15.04
N LEU A 238 -14.53 16.28 -15.12
CA LEU A 238 -14.53 15.10 -14.26
C LEU A 238 -13.43 14.11 -14.65
N ARG A 239 -13.16 13.93 -15.95
CA ARG A 239 -12.06 13.08 -16.45
C ARG A 239 -10.70 13.52 -15.89
N PHE A 240 -10.49 14.83 -15.78
CA PHE A 240 -9.24 15.38 -15.26
C PHE A 240 -9.08 15.09 -13.77
N ARG A 241 -10.15 15.29 -13.00
CA ARG A 241 -10.20 14.98 -11.57
C ARG A 241 -9.98 13.50 -11.28
N ILE A 242 -10.62 12.61 -12.06
CA ILE A 242 -10.42 11.16 -11.90
C ILE A 242 -9.01 10.74 -12.30
N CYS A 243 -8.44 11.22 -13.40
CA CYS A 243 -7.08 10.84 -13.80
C CYS A 243 -6.04 11.21 -12.72
N ILE A 244 -6.12 12.41 -12.14
CA ILE A 244 -5.19 12.81 -11.08
C ILE A 244 -5.45 12.05 -9.78
N SER A 245 -6.72 11.83 -9.43
CA SER A 245 -7.07 11.01 -8.26
C SER A 245 -6.51 9.58 -8.41
N MET A 246 -6.70 8.96 -9.57
CA MET A 246 -6.15 7.64 -9.92
C MET A 246 -4.62 7.60 -9.78
N LEU A 247 -3.93 8.65 -10.23
CA LEU A 247 -2.47 8.77 -10.07
C LEU A 247 -2.05 8.89 -8.60
N CYS A 248 -2.82 9.59 -7.76
CA CYS A 248 -2.59 9.68 -6.31
C CYS A 248 -2.77 8.31 -5.63
N TRP A 249 -3.85 7.61 -5.95
CA TRP A 249 -4.12 6.26 -5.46
C TRP A 249 -3.05 5.26 -5.92
N PHE A 250 -2.64 5.32 -7.19
CA PHE A 250 -1.56 4.51 -7.74
C PHE A 250 -0.25 4.76 -6.99
N ALA A 251 0.16 6.03 -6.81
CA ALA A 251 1.38 6.39 -6.12
C ALA A 251 1.42 5.88 -4.67
N PHE A 252 0.29 5.95 -3.96
CA PHE A 252 0.14 5.34 -2.64
C PHE A 252 0.41 3.83 -2.69
N GLY A 253 -0.35 3.08 -3.50
CA GLY A 253 -0.24 1.62 -3.53
C GLY A 253 1.14 1.16 -3.98
N PHE A 254 1.70 1.83 -4.99
CA PHE A 254 3.04 1.57 -5.52
C PHE A 254 4.13 1.77 -4.47
N THR A 255 4.15 2.93 -3.81
CA THR A 255 5.21 3.29 -2.86
C THR A 255 5.06 2.52 -1.55
N PHE A 256 3.83 2.39 -1.04
CA PHE A 256 3.57 1.68 0.21
C PHE A 256 3.96 0.20 0.10
N PHE A 257 3.40 -0.54 -0.86
CA PHE A 257 3.72 -1.96 -0.98
C PHE A 257 5.12 -2.20 -1.52
N GLY A 258 5.65 -1.30 -2.37
CA GLY A 258 7.04 -1.37 -2.85
C GLY A 258 8.08 -1.34 -1.72
N LEU A 259 7.92 -0.43 -0.75
CA LEU A 259 8.84 -0.26 0.38
C LEU A 259 8.46 -1.12 1.59
N ALA A 260 7.18 -1.22 1.94
CA ALA A 260 6.73 -1.98 3.12
C ALA A 260 6.97 -3.48 2.97
N LEU A 261 7.08 -3.99 1.74
CA LEU A 261 7.44 -5.39 1.49
C LEU A 261 8.98 -5.61 1.34
N ASP A 262 9.80 -4.56 1.48
CA ASP A 262 11.28 -4.56 1.35
C ASP A 262 12.00 -3.97 2.57
N LEU A 263 11.47 -4.23 3.76
CA LEU A 263 11.99 -3.64 5.00
C LEU A 263 13.45 -4.00 5.26
N GLN A 264 13.90 -5.15 4.76
CA GLN A 264 15.27 -5.60 4.92
C GLN A 264 16.29 -4.72 4.18
N ALA A 265 15.91 -4.12 3.05
CA ALA A 265 16.77 -3.17 2.37
C ALA A 265 16.85 -1.83 3.10
N LEU A 266 15.85 -1.47 3.93
CA LEU A 266 15.68 -0.15 4.53
C LEU A 266 16.19 -0.03 5.97
N GLY A 267 16.56 -1.13 6.62
CA GLY A 267 17.06 -1.08 7.98
C GLY A 267 17.74 -2.37 8.44
N ASN A 268 18.55 -2.23 9.49
CA ASN A 268 19.36 -3.33 10.02
C ASN A 268 18.51 -4.34 10.81
N ASN A 269 17.36 -3.93 11.35
CA ASN A 269 16.45 -4.81 12.10
C ASN A 269 15.01 -4.65 11.62
N ILE A 270 14.50 -5.68 10.95
CA ILE A 270 13.16 -5.70 10.35
C ILE A 270 12.06 -5.56 11.42
N PHE A 271 12.24 -6.15 12.60
CA PHE A 271 11.25 -6.10 13.69
C PHE A 271 11.10 -4.69 14.24
N LEU A 272 12.21 -4.02 14.54
CA LEU A 272 12.20 -2.64 15.02
C LEU A 272 11.67 -1.69 13.95
N LEU A 273 12.07 -1.88 12.69
CA LEU A 273 11.61 -1.05 11.59
C LEU A 273 10.08 -1.16 11.40
N GLN A 274 9.53 -2.37 11.44
CA GLN A 274 8.08 -2.59 11.37
C GLN A 274 7.35 -1.93 12.55
N MET A 275 7.90 -2.01 13.76
CA MET A 275 7.34 -1.35 14.94
C MET A 275 7.31 0.18 14.75
N PHE A 276 8.41 0.78 14.29
CA PHE A 276 8.49 2.22 14.05
C PHE A 276 7.53 2.69 12.94
N ILE A 277 7.36 1.91 11.87
CA ILE A 277 6.35 2.21 10.83
C ILE A 277 4.97 2.30 11.48
N GLY A 278 4.56 1.32 12.30
CA GLY A 278 3.28 1.36 12.99
C GLY A 278 3.12 2.54 13.95
N VAL A 279 4.16 2.82 14.75
CA VAL A 279 4.15 3.92 15.73
C VAL A 279 4.08 5.29 15.05
N VAL A 280 4.75 5.50 13.92
CA VAL A 280 4.77 6.79 13.21
C VAL A 280 3.55 6.97 12.31
N ASP A 281 2.95 5.90 11.81
CA ASP A 281 1.76 5.97 10.95
C ASP A 281 0.55 6.56 11.69
N ILE A 282 0.36 6.23 12.97
CA ILE A 282 -0.74 6.77 13.82
C ILE A 282 -0.69 8.31 13.93
N PRO A 283 0.40 8.95 14.41
CA PRO A 283 0.50 10.40 14.50
C PRO A 283 0.53 11.05 13.12
N ALA A 284 1.09 10.42 12.09
CA ALA A 284 1.05 10.94 10.73
C ALA A 284 -0.40 11.06 10.21
N LYS A 285 -1.24 10.05 10.46
CA LYS A 285 -2.67 10.08 10.10
C LYS A 285 -3.45 11.10 10.94
N MET A 286 -3.18 11.19 12.24
CA MET A 286 -3.82 12.19 13.11
C MET A 286 -3.45 13.62 12.67
N GLY A 287 -2.17 13.85 12.36
CA GLY A 287 -1.68 15.10 11.81
C GLY A 287 -2.34 15.44 10.48
N ALA A 288 -2.49 14.47 9.58
CA ALA A 288 -3.17 14.65 8.30
C ALA A 288 -4.63 15.13 8.49
N LEU A 289 -5.37 14.53 9.42
CA LEU A 289 -6.75 14.96 9.75
C LEU A 289 -6.78 16.41 10.26
N LEU A 290 -5.82 16.80 11.09
CA LEU A 290 -5.71 18.18 11.56
C LEU A 290 -5.36 19.14 10.42
N LEU A 291 -4.38 18.79 9.57
CA LEU A 291 -3.96 19.60 8.43
C LEU A 291 -5.11 19.79 7.43
N LEU A 292 -5.91 18.76 7.16
CA LEU A 292 -7.10 18.84 6.32
C LEU A 292 -8.10 19.89 6.81
N SER A 293 -8.24 20.03 8.13
CA SER A 293 -9.15 21.02 8.74
C SER A 293 -8.61 22.46 8.68
N ARG A 294 -7.28 22.63 8.72
CA ARG A 294 -6.61 23.94 8.81
C ARG A 294 -6.16 24.49 7.46
N LEU A 295 -5.40 23.70 6.70
CA LEU A 295 -4.73 24.11 5.46
C LEU A 295 -5.56 23.82 4.20
N GLY A 296 -6.58 22.98 4.30
CA GLY A 296 -7.38 22.53 3.15
C GLY A 296 -6.92 21.19 2.57
N ARG A 297 -7.67 20.66 1.60
CA ARG A 297 -7.49 19.29 1.08
C ARG A 297 -6.37 19.24 0.06
N ARG A 298 -6.33 20.22 -0.86
CA ARG A 298 -5.35 20.27 -1.95
C ARG A 298 -3.90 20.39 -1.44
N PRO A 299 -3.54 21.35 -0.57
CA PRO A 299 -2.15 21.47 -0.10
C PRO A 299 -1.78 20.31 0.80
N THR A 300 -2.70 19.75 1.58
CA THR A 300 -2.41 18.59 2.44
C THR A 300 -2.12 17.33 1.60
N GLN A 301 -2.87 17.08 0.54
CA GLN A 301 -2.61 15.97 -0.38
C GLN A 301 -1.26 16.11 -1.08
N ALA A 302 -0.98 17.30 -1.62
CA ALA A 302 0.27 17.55 -2.34
C ALA A 302 1.48 17.51 -1.39
N ALA A 303 1.40 18.17 -0.23
CA ALA A 303 2.49 18.23 0.74
C ALA A 303 2.82 16.85 1.31
N SER A 304 1.82 16.01 1.62
CA SER A 304 2.06 14.65 2.13
C SER A 304 2.76 13.75 1.11
N LEU A 305 2.35 13.79 -0.16
CA LEU A 305 3.00 13.03 -1.24
C LEU A 305 4.41 13.55 -1.58
N LEU A 306 4.58 14.88 -1.61
CA LEU A 306 5.90 15.50 -1.84
C LEU A 306 6.85 15.19 -0.69
N LEU A 307 6.41 15.34 0.56
CA LEU A 307 7.21 14.99 1.73
C LEU A 307 7.61 13.52 1.70
N ALA A 308 6.66 12.62 1.43
CA ALA A 308 6.93 11.19 1.32
C ALA A 308 8.00 10.89 0.25
N GLY A 309 7.81 11.41 -0.96
CA GLY A 309 8.72 11.16 -2.08
C GLY A 309 10.09 11.79 -1.86
N LEU A 310 10.17 13.00 -1.32
CA LEU A 310 11.45 13.66 -1.01
C LEU A 310 12.21 12.94 0.10
N CYS A 311 11.54 12.42 1.14
CA CYS A 311 12.17 11.59 2.16
C CYS A 311 12.76 10.31 1.57
N ILE A 312 12.04 9.65 0.65
CA ILE A 312 12.50 8.44 -0.02
C ILE A 312 13.68 8.76 -0.97
N LEU A 313 13.61 9.87 -1.72
CA LEU A 313 14.71 10.32 -2.58
C LEU A 313 15.95 10.70 -1.76
N ALA A 314 15.79 11.38 -0.63
CA ALA A 314 16.90 11.68 0.27
C ALA A 314 17.58 10.40 0.75
N ASN A 315 16.81 9.32 0.95
CA ASN A 315 17.34 8.01 1.33
C ASN A 315 18.26 7.38 0.25
N THR A 316 18.16 7.80 -1.02
CA THR A 316 19.08 7.33 -2.08
C THR A 316 20.50 7.85 -1.90
N LEU A 317 20.67 9.00 -1.24
CA LEU A 317 21.96 9.65 -1.01
C LEU A 317 22.65 9.16 0.28
N VAL A 318 21.93 8.42 1.13
CA VAL A 318 22.44 7.96 2.42
C VAL A 318 23.26 6.68 2.24
N PRO A 319 24.56 6.68 2.60
CA PRO A 319 25.40 5.49 2.53
C PRO A 319 24.92 4.39 3.49
N HIS A 320 25.22 3.13 3.12
CA HIS A 320 24.77 1.94 3.84
C HIS A 320 25.19 1.86 5.31
N GLU A 321 26.27 2.54 5.71
CA GLU A 321 26.75 2.52 7.09
C GLU A 321 25.85 3.30 8.05
N MET A 322 25.11 4.29 7.56
CA MET A 322 24.19 5.09 8.37
C MET A 322 22.78 4.47 8.43
N GLY A 323 22.70 3.24 8.92
CA GLY A 323 21.45 2.46 8.99
C GLY A 323 20.32 3.16 9.74
N ALA A 324 20.63 3.87 10.84
CA ALA A 324 19.62 4.60 11.63
C ALA A 324 18.95 5.74 10.84
N LEU A 325 19.75 6.52 10.09
CA LEU A 325 19.24 7.61 9.26
C LEU A 325 18.39 7.08 8.10
N ARG A 326 18.84 6.01 7.45
CA ARG A 326 18.11 5.31 6.39
C ARG A 326 16.76 4.79 6.86
N SER A 327 16.72 4.18 8.04
CA SER A 327 15.47 3.74 8.66
C SER A 327 14.56 4.92 9.05
N ALA A 328 15.10 5.99 9.63
CA ALA A 328 14.32 7.17 10.00
C ALA A 328 13.66 7.83 8.77
N LEU A 329 14.41 8.03 7.68
CA LEU A 329 13.88 8.59 6.44
C LEU A 329 12.82 7.67 5.79
N ALA A 330 13.03 6.35 5.83
CA ALA A 330 12.06 5.38 5.32
C ALA A 330 10.74 5.42 6.11
N VAL A 331 10.83 5.47 7.44
CA VAL A 331 9.66 5.55 8.34
C VAL A 331 8.91 6.86 8.14
N LEU A 332 9.62 7.99 8.04
CA LEU A 332 9.01 9.30 7.74
C LEU A 332 8.34 9.30 6.35
N GLY A 333 9.00 8.73 5.35
CA GLY A 333 8.45 8.57 4.01
C GLY A 333 7.16 7.76 4.00
N LEU A 334 7.17 6.58 4.63
CA LEU A 334 6.01 5.71 4.77
C LEU A 334 4.87 6.36 5.58
N GLY A 335 5.19 7.08 6.65
CA GLY A 335 4.21 7.88 7.39
C GLY A 335 3.57 8.96 6.53
N GLY A 336 4.36 9.64 5.68
CA GLY A 336 3.85 10.59 4.67
C GLY A 336 2.92 9.94 3.65
N VAL A 337 3.26 8.74 3.16
CA VAL A 337 2.37 7.93 2.29
C VAL A 337 1.08 7.56 3.02
N GLY A 338 1.17 7.19 4.30
CA GLY A 338 0.02 6.89 5.16
C GLY A 338 -0.90 8.09 5.40
N ALA A 339 -0.33 9.30 5.54
CA ALA A 339 -1.05 10.56 5.61
C ALA A 339 -1.74 10.91 4.28
N ALA A 340 -1.03 10.74 3.14
CA ALA A 340 -1.59 10.94 1.81
C ALA A 340 -2.78 10.02 1.51
N PHE A 341 -2.76 8.78 2.02
CA PHE A 341 -3.88 7.84 1.92
C PHE A 341 -5.13 8.32 2.67
N THR A 342 -4.95 8.81 3.90
CA THR A 342 -6.05 9.37 4.68
C THR A 342 -6.62 10.62 4.01
N CYS A 343 -5.77 11.45 3.41
CA CYS A 343 -6.20 12.64 2.69
C CYS A 343 -6.97 12.28 1.40
N ILE A 344 -6.47 11.37 0.56
CA ILE A 344 -7.11 11.03 -0.71
C ILE A 344 -8.45 10.31 -0.52
N THR A 345 -8.61 9.53 0.55
CA THR A 345 -9.88 8.85 0.86
C THR A 345 -10.99 9.86 1.17
N ILE A 346 -10.69 10.86 2.00
CA ILE A 346 -11.61 11.97 2.31
C ILE A 346 -11.81 12.85 1.08
N TYR A 347 -10.73 13.23 0.41
CA TYR A 347 -10.78 14.14 -0.73
C TYR A 347 -11.56 13.57 -1.91
N SER A 348 -11.47 12.25 -2.15
CA SER A 348 -12.27 11.58 -3.17
C SER A 348 -13.79 11.70 -2.89
N SER A 349 -14.20 11.73 -1.63
CA SER A 349 -15.61 11.89 -1.28
C SER A 349 -16.15 13.31 -1.55
N GLU A 350 -15.28 14.32 -1.51
CA GLU A 350 -15.61 15.73 -1.77
C GLU A 350 -15.45 16.11 -3.26
N LEU A 351 -14.57 15.42 -3.98
CA LEU A 351 -14.23 15.74 -5.38
C LEU A 351 -15.29 15.25 -6.39
N PHE A 352 -15.99 14.16 -6.06
CA PHE A 352 -16.95 13.49 -6.93
C PHE A 352 -18.38 13.59 -6.40
N PRO A 353 -19.38 13.74 -7.31
CA PRO A 353 -20.77 13.85 -6.93
C PRO A 353 -21.28 12.53 -6.33
N THR A 354 -22.30 12.59 -5.46
CA THR A 354 -22.86 11.42 -4.76
C THR A 354 -23.15 10.24 -5.70
N VAL A 355 -23.70 10.51 -6.89
CA VAL A 355 -24.06 9.48 -7.90
C VAL A 355 -22.86 8.70 -8.43
N LEU A 356 -21.69 9.33 -8.52
CA LEU A 356 -20.47 8.76 -9.12
C LEU A 356 -19.38 8.46 -8.09
N ARG A 357 -19.58 8.85 -6.83
CA ARG A 357 -18.56 8.80 -5.77
C ARG A 357 -18.04 7.38 -5.56
N MET A 358 -18.94 6.41 -5.40
CA MET A 358 -18.54 5.01 -5.14
C MET A 358 -17.79 4.40 -6.34
N THR A 359 -18.22 4.72 -7.56
CA THR A 359 -17.51 4.30 -8.79
C THR A 359 -16.12 4.92 -8.88
N ALA A 360 -15.98 6.21 -8.58
CA ALA A 360 -14.70 6.91 -8.60
C ALA A 360 -13.73 6.41 -7.53
N VAL A 361 -14.21 6.19 -6.30
CA VAL A 361 -13.41 5.58 -5.23
C VAL A 361 -13.01 4.15 -5.59
N GLY A 362 -13.92 3.36 -6.17
CA GLY A 362 -13.64 2.01 -6.66
C GLY A 362 -12.54 1.98 -7.71
N LEU A 363 -12.61 2.86 -8.72
CA LEU A 363 -11.55 3.03 -9.71
C LEU A 363 -10.21 3.41 -9.04
N GLY A 364 -10.23 4.37 -8.12
CA GLY A 364 -9.05 4.76 -7.35
C GLY A 364 -8.41 3.58 -6.64
N GLN A 365 -9.21 2.77 -5.95
CA GLN A 365 -8.73 1.55 -5.29
C GLN A 365 -8.15 0.54 -6.28
N MET A 366 -8.72 0.38 -7.47
CA MET A 366 -8.13 -0.47 -8.52
C MET A 366 -6.76 0.07 -8.98
N ALA A 367 -6.60 1.39 -9.12
CA ALA A 367 -5.31 2.00 -9.41
C ALA A 367 -4.28 1.75 -8.30
N ALA A 368 -4.68 1.89 -7.03
CA ALA A 368 -3.83 1.55 -5.90
C ALA A 368 -3.40 0.07 -5.90
N ARG A 369 -4.31 -0.85 -6.25
CA ARG A 369 -3.97 -2.27 -6.41
C ARG A 369 -3.01 -2.49 -7.58
N GLY A 370 -3.20 -1.81 -8.71
CA GLY A 370 -2.24 -1.83 -9.82
C GLY A 370 -0.85 -1.36 -9.40
N GLY A 371 -0.78 -0.27 -8.62
CA GLY A 371 0.46 0.19 -8.01
C GLY A 371 1.08 -0.86 -7.09
N ALA A 372 0.26 -1.47 -6.22
CA ALA A 372 0.72 -2.50 -5.29
C ALA A 372 1.33 -3.72 -6.00
N ILE A 373 0.72 -4.17 -7.11
CA ILE A 373 1.23 -5.28 -7.93
C ILE A 373 2.58 -4.91 -8.56
N LEU A 374 2.70 -3.70 -9.11
CA LEU A 374 3.94 -3.23 -9.74
C LEU A 374 5.05 -2.92 -8.74
N GLY A 375 4.71 -2.55 -7.50
CA GLY A 375 5.66 -2.14 -6.46
C GLY A 375 6.80 -3.15 -6.27
N PRO A 376 6.55 -4.38 -5.81
CA PRO A 376 7.59 -5.39 -5.61
C PRO A 376 8.46 -5.68 -6.83
N LEU A 377 7.91 -5.60 -8.05
CA LEU A 377 8.63 -5.86 -9.29
C LEU A 377 9.73 -4.84 -9.57
N VAL A 378 9.60 -3.61 -9.05
CA VAL A 378 10.62 -2.55 -9.19
C VAL A 378 11.94 -2.96 -8.52
N ARG A 379 11.92 -3.87 -7.55
CA ARG A 379 13.14 -4.39 -6.91
C ARG A 379 14.04 -5.15 -7.86
N LEU A 380 13.49 -5.69 -8.95
CA LEU A 380 14.29 -6.36 -9.99
C LEU A 380 15.23 -5.37 -10.70
N LEU A 381 14.93 -4.07 -10.69
CA LEU A 381 15.88 -3.05 -11.18
C LEU A 381 17.12 -2.94 -10.29
N GLY A 382 17.09 -3.48 -9.07
CA GLY A 382 18.23 -3.55 -8.17
C GLY A 382 19.46 -4.26 -8.74
N VAL A 383 19.27 -5.15 -9.73
CA VAL A 383 20.37 -5.81 -10.47
C VAL A 383 21.24 -4.79 -11.21
N HIS A 384 20.65 -3.70 -11.70
CA HIS A 384 21.37 -2.64 -12.41
C HIS A 384 21.99 -1.61 -11.46
N GLY A 385 21.52 -1.57 -10.21
CA GLY A 385 22.04 -0.67 -9.19
C GLY A 385 21.15 -0.62 -7.94
N PRO A 386 21.72 -0.61 -6.72
CA PRO A 386 20.96 -0.63 -5.46
C PRO A 386 20.13 0.64 -5.20
N TRP A 387 20.44 1.75 -5.88
CA TRP A 387 19.77 3.04 -5.76
C TRP A 387 18.54 3.18 -6.67
N LEU A 388 18.43 2.38 -7.74
CA LEU A 388 17.38 2.49 -8.74
C LEU A 388 15.97 2.26 -8.17
N PRO A 389 15.71 1.21 -7.35
CA PRO A 389 14.36 1.00 -6.82
C PRO A 389 13.88 2.16 -5.95
N LEU A 390 14.74 2.69 -5.07
CA LEU A 390 14.41 3.84 -4.21
C LEU A 390 14.15 5.11 -5.02
N LEU A 391 14.91 5.33 -6.10
CA LEU A 391 14.69 6.45 -7.00
C LEU A 391 13.29 6.37 -7.65
N VAL A 392 12.89 5.19 -8.10
CA VAL A 392 11.55 4.99 -8.69
C VAL A 392 10.46 5.17 -7.61
N TYR A 393 10.63 4.58 -6.42
CA TYR A 393 9.68 4.75 -5.32
C TYR A 393 9.56 6.19 -4.82
N GLY A 394 10.61 7.01 -4.97
CA GLY A 394 10.58 8.43 -4.58
C GLY A 394 10.04 9.35 -5.67
N THR A 395 10.36 9.11 -6.95
CA THR A 395 9.94 9.97 -8.07
C THR A 395 8.44 9.90 -8.36
N VAL A 396 7.84 8.70 -8.30
CA VAL A 396 6.40 8.49 -8.53
C VAL A 396 5.52 9.33 -7.59
N PRO A 397 5.68 9.30 -6.26
CA PRO A 397 4.90 10.15 -5.35
C PRO A 397 5.22 11.64 -5.49
N VAL A 398 6.45 12.04 -5.86
CA VAL A 398 6.75 13.46 -6.17
C VAL A 398 5.93 13.95 -7.36
N LEU A 399 5.97 13.22 -8.49
CA LEU A 399 5.21 13.57 -9.69
C LEU A 399 3.71 13.58 -9.42
N SER A 400 3.22 12.61 -8.64
CA SER A 400 1.82 12.54 -8.22
C SER A 400 1.43 13.70 -7.30
N GLY A 401 2.29 14.08 -6.35
CA GLY A 401 2.10 15.24 -5.48
C GLY A 401 2.07 16.57 -6.24
N LEU A 402 2.94 16.73 -7.25
CA LEU A 402 2.89 17.87 -8.17
C LEU A 402 1.60 17.90 -8.99
N ALA A 403 1.16 16.75 -9.50
CA ALA A 403 -0.11 16.64 -10.21
C ALA A 403 -1.31 16.94 -9.30
N ALA A 404 -1.26 16.55 -8.03
CA ALA A 404 -2.30 16.83 -7.04
C ALA A 404 -2.51 18.34 -6.81
N LEU A 405 -1.50 19.18 -7.06
CA LEU A 405 -1.66 20.64 -7.03
C LEU A 405 -2.62 21.14 -8.11
N LEU A 406 -2.91 20.37 -9.16
CA LEU A 406 -3.89 20.75 -10.18
C LEU A 406 -5.34 20.46 -9.76
N LEU A 407 -5.55 19.71 -8.67
CA LEU A 407 -6.88 19.43 -8.16
C LEU A 407 -7.52 20.68 -7.51
N PRO A 408 -8.85 20.83 -7.61
CA PRO A 408 -9.55 21.95 -7.02
C PRO A 408 -9.67 21.82 -5.50
N GLU A 409 -9.36 22.88 -4.76
CA GLU A 409 -9.66 22.95 -3.31
C GLU A 409 -11.17 22.77 -3.04
N THR A 410 -11.49 21.97 -2.03
CA THR A 410 -12.86 21.59 -1.62
C THR A 410 -13.22 22.06 -0.22
N GLN A 411 -12.27 22.63 0.54
CA GLN A 411 -12.53 23.15 1.88
C GLN A 411 -13.71 24.14 1.88
N SER A 412 -14.63 23.94 2.83
CA SER A 412 -15.85 24.76 3.06
C SER A 412 -16.87 24.80 1.91
N LEU A 413 -16.72 23.98 0.88
CA LEU A 413 -17.74 23.82 -0.16
C LEU A 413 -18.78 22.76 0.24
N PRO A 414 -20.07 22.95 -0.10
CA PRO A 414 -21.07 21.91 0.07
C PRO A 414 -20.72 20.70 -0.81
N LEU A 415 -21.06 19.49 -0.34
CA LEU A 415 -20.84 18.28 -1.13
C LEU A 415 -21.64 18.35 -2.43
N PRO A 416 -21.04 18.03 -3.58
CA PRO A 416 -21.76 18.00 -4.84
C PRO A 416 -22.71 16.79 -4.85
N ASP A 417 -24.00 17.04 -5.08
CA ASP A 417 -24.99 15.99 -5.25
C ASP A 417 -25.17 15.65 -6.74
N THR A 418 -25.08 16.66 -7.61
CA THR A 418 -25.25 16.48 -9.06
C THR A 418 -23.99 16.84 -9.85
N ILE A 419 -23.94 16.37 -11.11
CA ILE A 419 -22.89 16.76 -12.07
C ILE A 419 -22.95 18.27 -12.36
N GLN A 420 -24.15 18.86 -12.32
CA GLN A 420 -24.37 20.29 -12.53
C GLN A 420 -23.71 21.11 -11.41
N ASP A 421 -23.76 20.64 -10.16
CA ASP A 421 -23.12 21.31 -9.01
C ASP A 421 -21.60 21.38 -9.17
N VAL A 422 -21.00 20.32 -9.69
CA VAL A 422 -19.57 20.28 -9.99
C VAL A 422 -19.19 21.31 -11.07
N HIS A 423 -20.04 21.50 -12.08
CA HIS A 423 -19.83 22.51 -13.11
C HIS A 423 -20.01 23.93 -12.54
N ASN A 424 -21.06 24.16 -11.75
CA ASN A 424 -21.34 25.45 -11.12
C ASN A 424 -20.24 25.88 -10.14
N GLN A 425 -19.67 24.94 -9.39
CA GLN A 425 -18.50 25.18 -8.54
C GLN A 425 -17.26 25.55 -9.36
N ALA A 426 -17.03 24.89 -10.51
CA ALA A 426 -15.93 25.21 -11.41
C ALA A 426 -16.08 26.61 -12.03
N VAL A 427 -17.29 26.98 -12.43
CA VAL A 427 -17.60 28.31 -12.99
C VAL A 427 -17.46 29.39 -11.92
N LYS A 428 -18.07 29.22 -10.72
CA LYS A 428 -17.92 30.18 -9.60
C LYS A 428 -16.46 30.45 -9.25
N LYS A 429 -15.61 29.42 -9.28
CA LYS A 429 -14.18 29.56 -9.03
C LYS A 429 -13.46 30.32 -10.14
N ALA A 430 -13.80 30.07 -11.41
CA ALA A 430 -13.26 30.84 -12.52
C ALA A 430 -13.66 32.32 -12.43
N THR A 431 -14.91 32.61 -12.04
CA THR A 431 -15.41 33.99 -11.87
C THR A 431 -14.73 34.70 -10.71
N HIS A 432 -14.59 34.05 -9.54
CA HIS A 432 -13.90 34.63 -8.38
C HIS A 432 -12.40 34.86 -8.61
N GLY A 433 -11.70 33.93 -9.27
CA GLY A 433 -10.28 34.10 -9.61
C GLY A 433 -10.03 35.20 -10.65
N THR A 434 -11.00 35.44 -11.54
CA THR A 434 -10.93 36.57 -12.48
C THR A 434 -11.17 37.90 -11.76
N LEU A 435 -12.06 37.91 -10.76
CA LEU A 435 -12.34 39.09 -9.94
C LEU A 435 -11.14 39.44 -9.03
N GLU A 436 -10.54 38.47 -8.34
CA GLU A 436 -9.32 38.67 -7.53
C GLU A 436 -8.13 39.16 -8.36
N ASN A 437 -7.90 38.59 -9.54
CA ASN A 437 -6.84 39.05 -10.45
C ASN A 437 -7.10 40.45 -11.01
N SER A 438 -8.38 40.85 -11.15
CA SER A 438 -8.76 42.21 -11.55
C SER A 438 -8.56 43.21 -10.40
N VAL A 439 -8.88 42.82 -9.16
CA VAL A 439 -8.67 43.64 -7.96
C VAL A 439 -7.18 43.82 -7.65
N LEU A 440 -6.35 42.78 -7.83
CA LEU A 440 -4.89 42.85 -7.69
C LEU A 440 -4.23 43.74 -8.77
N LYS A 441 -4.80 43.81 -9.97
CA LYS A 441 -4.35 44.76 -11.02
C LYS A 441 -4.81 46.19 -10.76
N SER A 442 -5.97 46.38 -10.11
CA SER A 442 -6.52 47.70 -9.77
C SER A 442 -5.81 48.37 -8.58
N THR A 443 -5.17 47.58 -7.72
CA THR A 443 -4.47 48.06 -6.51
C THR A 443 -2.98 48.34 -6.70
N GLN A 444 -2.45 48.19 -7.94
CA GLN A 444 -1.13 48.69 -8.34
C GLN A 444 -1.27 50.05 -9.01
N PHE A 445 -1.49 51.11 -8.21
CA PHE A 445 -1.27 52.50 -8.60
C PHE A 445 -0.56 53.25 -7.48
#